data_AF-A0A6A4RXD2-F1
#
_entry.id   AF-A0A6A4RXD2-F1
#
_cell.length_a   1.000
_cell.length_b   1.000
_cell.length_c   1.000
_cell.angle_alpha   90.00
_cell.angle_beta   90.00
_cell.angle_gamma   90.00
#
_symmetry.space_group_name_H-M   'P 1'
#
loop_
_entity.id
_entity.type
_entity.pdbx_description
1 polymer ?
#
loop_
_entity_poly.entity_id
_entity_poly.type
_entity_poly.pdbx_seq_one_letter_code
_entity_poly.pdbx_strand_id
1 'polypeptide(L)'
;MDYKPPPQTCDSNTSLLNDLNSFFARFEAHNNMPRQKTTPPPHDQALCLTAASVKRTFSKINTRKAAGPDNNPGRVLKDCAEELKDVFTDIFNASLSQAVVLSCFKATTIIPVPKKPSPCTFND
;
A
#
# COMPACT_ATOMS: atom_id res chain seq x y z
N MET A 1 40.47 2.13 -29.60
CA MET A 1 40.54 2.80 -28.28
C MET A 1 39.12 3.19 -27.91
N ASP A 2 38.38 2.24 -27.38
CA ASP A 2 36.98 2.41 -26.98
C ASP A 2 36.93 3.15 -25.65
N TYR A 3 36.89 4.48 -25.71
CA TYR A 3 36.77 5.31 -24.51
C TYR A 3 35.33 5.23 -23.99
N LYS A 4 35.12 4.51 -22.89
CA LYS A 4 33.86 4.54 -22.15
C LYS A 4 33.83 5.82 -21.32
N PRO A 5 32.90 6.76 -21.56
CA PRO A 5 32.83 7.99 -20.78
C PRO A 5 32.54 7.66 -19.31
N PRO A 6 33.07 8.48 -18.36
CA PRO A 6 32.81 8.29 -16.94
C PRO A 6 31.31 8.39 -16.66
N PRO A 7 30.79 7.64 -15.66
CA PRO A 7 29.39 7.72 -15.29
C PRO A 7 29.03 9.18 -14.95
N GLN A 8 28.02 9.73 -15.63
CA GLN A 8 27.48 11.05 -15.34
C GLN A 8 27.07 11.08 -13.87
N THR A 9 27.84 11.80 -13.07
CA THR A 9 27.53 12.01 -11.66
C THR A 9 26.59 13.20 -11.63
N CYS A 10 25.28 12.98 -11.51
CA CYS A 10 24.38 14.10 -11.20
C CYS A 10 24.60 14.51 -9.74
N ASP A 11 24.83 15.80 -9.55
CA ASP A 11 24.97 16.39 -8.23
C ASP A 11 23.74 16.08 -7.39
N SER A 12 23.97 15.51 -6.21
CA SER A 12 22.94 15.18 -5.22
C SER A 12 22.40 16.46 -4.55
N ASN A 13 21.77 17.32 -5.34
CA ASN A 13 21.17 18.56 -4.87
C ASN A 13 19.85 18.24 -4.17
N THR A 14 19.67 18.74 -2.94
CA THR A 14 18.45 18.55 -2.14
C THR A 14 17.16 18.96 -2.87
N SER A 15 17.25 19.98 -3.74
CA SER A 15 16.15 20.38 -4.62
C SER A 15 15.70 19.26 -5.55
N LEU A 16 16.64 18.57 -6.22
CA LEU A 16 16.33 17.48 -7.13
C LEU A 16 15.66 16.31 -6.40
N LEU A 17 16.11 16.00 -5.17
CA LEU A 17 15.48 14.97 -4.33
C LEU A 17 14.03 15.33 -3.96
N ASN A 18 13.78 16.60 -3.62
CA ASN A 18 12.42 17.08 -3.34
C ASN A 18 11.52 17.04 -4.58
N ASP A 19 12.07 17.40 -5.75
CA ASP A 19 11.35 17.36 -7.02
C ASP A 19 11.00 15.91 -7.40
N LEU A 20 11.94 14.96 -7.23
CA LEU A 20 11.69 13.53 -7.44
C LEU A 20 10.61 13.00 -6.50
N ASN A 21 10.69 13.31 -5.20
CA ASN A 21 9.68 12.90 -4.22
C ASN A 21 8.29 13.43 -4.61
N SER A 22 8.21 14.70 -5.00
CA SER A 22 6.96 15.33 -5.45
C SER A 22 6.41 14.67 -6.72
N PHE A 23 7.29 14.35 -7.69
CA PHE A 23 6.92 13.68 -8.93
C PHE A 23 6.36 12.27 -8.68
N PHE A 24 6.96 11.49 -7.78
CA PHE A 24 6.44 10.15 -7.45
C PHE A 24 5.16 10.20 -6.60
N ALA A 25 5.02 11.19 -5.71
CA ALA A 25 3.85 11.37 -4.86
C ALA A 25 2.63 12.00 -5.57
N ARG A 26 2.80 12.59 -6.76
CA ARG A 26 1.74 13.33 -7.48
C ARG A 26 0.44 12.55 -7.70
N PHE A 27 0.51 11.22 -7.77
CA PHE A 27 -0.65 10.35 -7.95
C PHE A 27 -1.58 10.34 -6.73
N GLU A 28 -1.08 10.67 -5.53
CA GLU A 28 -1.92 10.75 -4.33
C GLU A 28 -2.89 11.94 -4.39
N ALA A 29 -2.46 13.07 -4.96
CA ALA A 29 -3.27 14.28 -5.12
C ALA A 29 -4.45 14.11 -6.10
N HIS A 30 -4.42 13.09 -6.96
CA HIS A 30 -5.48 12.79 -7.93
C HIS A 30 -6.54 11.80 -7.44
N ASN A 31 -6.47 11.32 -6.19
CA ASN A 31 -7.47 10.42 -5.61
C ASN A 31 -8.79 11.12 -5.16
N ASN A 32 -9.05 12.34 -5.63
CA ASN A 32 -10.21 13.15 -5.25
C ASN A 32 -11.51 12.79 -6.00
N MET A 33 -11.52 11.70 -6.76
CA MET A 33 -12.74 11.26 -7.45
C MET A 33 -13.83 10.89 -6.44
N PRO A 34 -15.05 11.47 -6.54
CA PRO A 34 -16.17 11.07 -5.70
C PRO A 34 -16.45 9.59 -5.88
N ARG A 35 -16.44 8.83 -4.78
CA ARG A 35 -16.80 7.40 -4.81
C ARG A 35 -18.30 7.29 -5.11
N GLN A 36 -18.67 6.78 -6.27
CA GLN A 36 -20.05 6.44 -6.57
C GLN A 36 -20.41 5.11 -5.90
N LYS A 37 -21.45 5.14 -5.05
CA LYS A 37 -22.07 3.93 -4.54
C LYS A 37 -23.02 3.40 -5.60
N THR A 38 -22.66 2.30 -6.25
CA THR A 38 -23.59 1.55 -7.09
C THR A 38 -24.47 0.69 -6.20
N THR A 39 -25.79 0.79 -6.36
CA THR A 39 -26.73 -0.08 -5.66
C THR A 39 -26.54 -1.51 -6.17
N PRO A 40 -26.29 -2.51 -5.31
CA PRO A 40 -26.16 -3.89 -5.75
C PRO A 40 -27.49 -4.38 -6.34
N PRO A 41 -27.46 -5.28 -7.33
CA PRO A 41 -28.67 -5.88 -7.89
C PRO A 41 -29.51 -6.58 -6.81
N PRO A 42 -30.84 -6.68 -6.96
CA PRO A 42 -31.75 -7.25 -5.94
C PRO A 42 -31.47 -8.71 -5.52
N HIS A 43 -30.60 -9.42 -6.23
CA HIS A 43 -30.30 -10.84 -6.01
C HIS A 43 -28.82 -11.10 -5.63
N ASP A 44 -28.02 -10.05 -5.43
CA ASP A 44 -26.63 -10.25 -5.01
C ASP A 44 -26.57 -10.56 -3.50
N GLN A 45 -26.07 -11.74 -3.17
CA GLN A 45 -25.79 -12.10 -1.80
C GLN A 45 -24.63 -11.25 -1.30
N ALA A 46 -24.83 -10.50 -0.21
CA ALA A 46 -23.77 -9.67 0.35
C ALA A 46 -22.54 -10.52 0.68
N LEU A 47 -21.38 -10.13 0.14
CA LEU A 47 -20.11 -10.81 0.43
C LEU A 47 -19.85 -10.76 1.93
N CYS A 48 -19.72 -11.93 2.56
CA CYS A 48 -19.46 -12.06 3.99
C CYS A 48 -18.26 -12.98 4.22
N LEU A 49 -17.30 -12.48 4.99
CA LEU A 49 -16.11 -13.20 5.41
C LEU A 49 -16.38 -13.94 6.71
N THR A 50 -15.69 -15.06 6.91
CA THR A 50 -15.75 -15.85 8.14
C THR A 50 -14.47 -15.65 8.95
N ALA A 51 -14.55 -15.78 10.27
CA ALA A 51 -13.38 -15.77 11.15
C ALA A 51 -12.31 -16.79 10.71
N ALA A 52 -12.75 -17.97 10.24
CA ALA A 52 -11.84 -19.00 9.72
C ALA A 52 -11.08 -18.55 8.45
N SER A 53 -11.73 -17.82 7.54
CA SER A 53 -11.06 -17.31 6.34
C SER A 53 -10.09 -16.17 6.67
N VAL A 54 -10.47 -15.27 7.59
CA VAL A 54 -9.60 -14.19 8.06
C VAL A 54 -8.37 -14.76 8.76
N LYS A 55 -8.55 -15.67 9.73
CA LYS A 55 -7.45 -16.37 10.41
C LYS A 55 -6.50 -17.04 9.40
N ARG A 56 -7.04 -17.82 8.47
CA ARG A 56 -6.25 -18.50 7.43
C ARG A 56 -5.42 -17.53 6.60
N THR A 57 -5.97 -16.36 6.33
CA THR A 57 -5.29 -15.29 5.59
C THR A 57 -4.14 -14.72 6.42
N PHE A 58 -4.38 -14.42 7.70
CA PHE A 58 -3.35 -13.92 8.62
C PHE A 58 -2.21 -14.92 8.82
N SER A 59 -2.52 -16.22 8.96
CA SER A 59 -1.51 -17.27 9.08
C SER A 59 -0.59 -17.39 7.86
N LYS A 60 -1.04 -16.92 6.68
CA LYS A 60 -0.27 -16.94 5.43
C LYS A 60 0.51 -15.66 5.16
N ILE A 61 0.45 -14.66 6.05
CA ILE A 61 1.21 -13.42 5.89
C ILE A 61 2.70 -13.74 5.78
N ASN A 62 3.35 -13.14 4.77
CA ASN A 62 4.79 -13.20 4.61
C ASN A 62 5.45 -12.20 5.57
N THR A 63 6.00 -12.72 6.66
CA THR A 63 6.63 -11.93 7.73
C THR A 63 7.93 -11.22 7.30
N ARG A 64 8.48 -11.53 6.12
CA ARG A 64 9.65 -10.85 5.55
C ARG A 64 9.31 -9.55 4.81
N LYS A 65 8.03 -9.22 4.64
CA LYS A 65 7.62 -7.93 4.05
C LYS A 65 7.77 -6.82 5.07
N ALA A 66 8.05 -5.61 4.58
CA ALA A 66 8.09 -4.41 5.41
C ALA A 66 6.74 -4.18 6.11
N ALA A 67 6.79 -3.58 7.29
CA ALA A 67 5.60 -3.15 8.01
C ALA A 67 4.85 -2.07 7.21
N GLY A 68 3.55 -1.96 7.45
CA GLY A 68 2.74 -0.88 6.93
C GLY A 68 3.11 0.47 7.56
N PRO A 69 2.42 1.55 7.16
CA PRO A 69 2.58 2.89 7.77
C PRO A 69 2.25 2.92 9.26
N ASP A 70 1.51 1.93 9.75
CA ASP A 70 1.17 1.69 11.15
C ASP A 70 2.30 1.02 11.96
N ASN A 71 3.42 0.70 11.30
CA ASN A 71 4.57 -0.01 11.86
C ASN A 71 4.21 -1.38 12.47
N ASN A 72 3.09 -1.97 12.07
CA ASN A 72 2.73 -3.31 12.50
C ASN A 72 3.44 -4.33 11.60
N PRO A 73 4.44 -5.08 12.11
CA PRO A 73 5.12 -6.07 11.31
C PRO A 73 4.15 -7.21 10.99
N GLY A 74 4.24 -7.75 9.76
CA GLY A 74 3.39 -8.88 9.36
C GLY A 74 3.50 -10.10 10.29
N ARG A 75 4.59 -10.19 11.07
CA ARG A 75 4.76 -11.18 12.14
C ARG A 75 3.69 -11.06 13.24
N VAL A 76 3.36 -9.85 13.69
CA VAL A 76 2.33 -9.65 14.74
C VAL A 76 0.97 -10.13 14.26
N LEU A 77 0.59 -9.78 13.03
CA LEU A 77 -0.67 -10.24 12.44
C LEU A 77 -0.74 -11.77 12.31
N LYS A 78 0.41 -12.41 11.99
CA LYS A 78 0.50 -13.85 11.85
C LYS A 78 0.47 -14.58 13.20
N ASP A 79 1.25 -14.10 14.17
CA ASP A 79 1.39 -14.72 15.48
C ASP A 79 0.11 -14.54 16.31
N CYS A 80 -0.56 -13.38 16.19
CA CYS A 80 -1.84 -13.07 16.85
C CYS A 80 -3.07 -13.39 15.98
N ALA A 81 -2.94 -14.31 15.01
CA ALA A 81 -4.03 -14.59 14.07
C ALA A 81 -5.27 -15.19 14.74
N GLU A 82 -5.13 -15.86 15.88
CA GLU A 82 -6.26 -16.44 16.60
C GLU A 82 -7.07 -15.37 17.33
N GLU A 83 -6.38 -14.42 17.97
CA GLU A 83 -6.93 -13.34 18.77
C GLU A 83 -7.53 -12.25 17.90
N LEU A 84 -6.93 -11.98 16.74
CA LEU A 84 -7.35 -10.90 15.85
C LEU A 84 -8.46 -11.30 14.86
N LYS A 85 -8.74 -12.59 14.67
CA LYS A 85 -9.64 -13.04 13.59
C LYS A 85 -11.04 -12.42 13.68
N ASP A 86 -11.63 -12.38 14.88
CA ASP A 86 -13.04 -12.02 15.05
C ASP A 86 -13.24 -10.51 14.85
N VAL A 87 -12.40 -9.69 15.49
CA VAL A 87 -12.43 -8.22 15.32
C VAL A 87 -12.19 -7.80 13.88
N PHE A 88 -11.26 -8.43 13.16
CA PHE A 88 -11.02 -8.11 11.76
C PHE A 88 -12.14 -8.62 10.84
N THR A 89 -12.78 -9.75 11.16
CA THR A 89 -13.99 -10.19 10.46
C THR A 89 -15.11 -9.16 10.55
N ASP A 90 -15.38 -8.63 11.74
CA ASP A 90 -16.40 -7.60 11.94
C ASP A 90 -16.08 -6.32 11.15
N ILE A 91 -14.83 -5.86 11.22
CA ILE A 91 -14.35 -4.69 10.48
C ILE A 91 -14.52 -4.88 8.96
N PHE A 92 -14.11 -6.03 8.43
CA PHE A 92 -14.18 -6.28 6.98
C PHE A 92 -15.62 -6.42 6.51
N ASN A 93 -16.48 -7.12 7.26
CA ASN A 93 -17.88 -7.29 6.88
C ASN A 93 -18.66 -5.98 6.97
N ALA A 94 -18.39 -5.14 7.98
CA ALA A 94 -18.94 -3.79 8.04
C ALA A 94 -18.48 -2.92 6.86
N SER A 95 -17.21 -3.03 6.47
CA SER A 95 -16.67 -2.32 5.31
C SER A 95 -17.35 -2.76 4.01
N LEU A 96 -17.55 -4.07 3.83
CA LEU A 96 -18.23 -4.67 2.68
C LEU A 96 -19.70 -4.25 2.61
N SER A 97 -20.42 -4.28 3.73
CA SER A 97 -21.85 -3.93 3.77
C SER A 97 -22.09 -2.44 3.54
N GLN A 98 -21.21 -1.57 4.04
CA GLN A 98 -21.35 -0.11 3.91
C GLN A 98 -20.73 0.45 2.63
N ALA A 99 -19.95 -0.37 1.92
CA ALA A 99 -19.06 0.05 0.84
C ALA A 99 -18.13 1.19 1.24
N VAL A 100 -17.58 1.13 2.47
CA VAL A 100 -16.68 2.14 3.03
C VAL A 100 -15.45 1.45 3.62
N VAL A 101 -14.27 1.83 3.12
CA VAL A 101 -12.98 1.39 3.68
C VAL A 101 -12.54 2.35 4.78
N LEU A 102 -12.09 1.79 5.91
CA LEU A 102 -11.56 2.54 7.05
C LEU A 102 -10.42 3.47 6.59
N SER A 103 -10.32 4.66 7.16
CA SER A 103 -9.31 5.66 6.79
C SER A 103 -7.88 5.13 6.93
N CYS A 104 -7.59 4.42 8.01
CA CYS A 104 -6.28 3.80 8.26
C CYS A 104 -5.88 2.77 7.19
N PHE A 105 -6.83 2.04 6.59
CA PHE A 105 -6.54 1.07 5.52
C PHE A 105 -6.32 1.72 4.15
N LYS A 106 -6.60 3.02 4.02
CA LYS A 106 -6.33 3.80 2.79
C LYS A 106 -4.97 4.49 2.82
N ALA A 107 -4.29 4.48 3.97
CA ALA A 107 -2.96 5.07 4.11
C ALA A 107 -1.89 4.03 3.75
N THR A 108 -0.83 4.47 3.06
CA THR A 108 0.36 3.67 2.78
C THR A 108 1.59 4.57 2.79
N THR A 109 2.76 4.04 3.15
CA THR A 109 4.02 4.77 3.01
C THR A 109 4.68 4.38 1.69
N ILE A 110 4.85 5.35 0.79
CA ILE A 110 5.59 5.16 -0.45
C ILE A 110 6.98 5.75 -0.25
N ILE A 111 8.00 4.89 -0.18
CA ILE A 111 9.39 5.31 -0.18
C ILE A 111 9.94 5.09 -1.59
N PRO A 112 10.18 6.15 -2.39
CA PRO A 112 10.79 5.99 -3.70
C PRO A 112 12.23 5.46 -3.54
N VAL A 113 12.55 4.37 -4.24
CA VAL A 113 13.90 3.80 -4.27
C VAL A 113 14.49 4.01 -5.67
N PRO A 114 15.61 4.75 -5.81
CA PRO A 114 16.28 4.91 -7.08
C PRO A 114 16.73 3.58 -7.67
N LYS A 115 16.44 3.34 -8.95
CA LYS A 115 16.91 2.15 -9.68
C LYS A 115 18.37 2.28 -10.15
N LYS A 116 18.82 3.52 -10.39
CA LYS A 116 20.19 3.87 -10.78
C LYS A 116 20.85 4.63 -9.62
N PRO A 117 22.17 4.46 -9.41
CA PRO A 117 22.88 5.13 -8.32
C PRO A 117 22.91 6.67 -8.48
N SER A 118 22.70 7.17 -9.70
CA SER A 118 22.67 8.59 -10.06
C SER A 118 21.43 8.87 -10.93
N PRO A 119 20.24 9.00 -10.35
CA PRO A 119 19.03 9.36 -11.10
C PRO A 119 19.13 10.84 -11.50
N CYS A 120 19.21 11.12 -12.80
CA CYS A 120 19.38 12.49 -13.29
C CYS A 120 18.12 13.01 -13.99
N THR A 121 17.11 12.16 -14.18
CA THR A 121 15.82 12.53 -14.78
C THR A 121 14.65 11.81 -14.10
N PHE A 122 13.43 12.31 -14.30
CA PHE A 122 12.22 11.81 -13.62
C PHE A 122 11.77 10.40 -14.04
N ASN A 123 12.24 9.87 -15.19
CA ASN A 123 11.82 8.58 -15.76
C ASN A 123 13.00 7.75 -16.28
N ASP A 124 14.01 7.53 -15.44
CA ASP A 124 15.15 6.67 -15.75
C ASP A 124 14.88 5.16 -15.73
#